data_AF-A0A699ZWD2-F1
#
_entry.id   AF-A0A699ZWD2-F1
#
_cell.length_a   1.000
_cell.length_b   1.000
_cell.length_c   1.000
_cell.angle_alpha   90.00
_cell.angle_beta   90.00
_cell.angle_gamma   90.00
#
_symmetry.space_group_name_H-M   'P 1'
#
loop_
_entity.id
_entity.type
_entity.pdbx_description
1 polymer ?
#
loop_
_entity_poly.entity_id
_entity_poly.type
_entity_poly.pdbx_seq_one_letter_code
_entity_poly.pdbx_strand_id
1 'polypeptide(L)' 'MQPLVVDMDSFKVWKDEAFALWTAEWGSCYEEGSASRALLEEIASTWYLVAMVDNNYSSNALFDSLGATDISAI' A
#
# COMPACT_ATOMS: atom_id res chain seq x y z
N MET A 1 27.76 2.00 -1.58
CA MET A 1 26.90 2.96 -0.84
C MET A 1 25.46 2.60 -1.16
N GLN A 2 24.60 2.40 -0.17
CA GLN A 2 23.20 2.02 -0.38
C GLN A 2 22.34 3.28 -0.18
N PRO A 3 21.76 3.86 -1.24
CA PRO A 3 21.13 5.18 -1.18
C PRO A 3 19.72 5.17 -0.62
N LEU A 4 19.07 4.00 -0.54
CA LEU A 4 17.69 3.84 -0.10
C LEU A 4 17.65 2.84 1.06
N VAL A 5 17.04 3.27 2.17
CA VAL A 5 16.83 2.47 3.39
C VAL A 5 15.36 2.55 3.75
N VAL A 6 14.78 1.40 4.11
CA VAL A 6 13.43 1.33 4.68
C VAL A 6 13.55 1.48 6.19
N ASP A 7 12.97 2.54 6.73
CA ASP A 7 12.97 2.87 8.15
C ASP A 7 11.55 2.85 8.72
N MET A 8 11.38 2.21 9.87
CA MET A 8 10.06 2.00 10.49
C MET A 8 9.47 3.30 11.02
N ASP A 9 10.29 4.21 11.55
CA ASP A 9 9.78 5.46 12.12
C ASP A 9 9.38 6.42 10.99
N SER A 10 10.17 6.48 9.92
CA SER A 10 9.82 7.18 8.69
C SER A 10 8.51 6.64 8.08
N PHE A 11 8.32 5.31 8.07
CA PHE A 11 7.09 4.69 7.58
C PHE A 11 5.86 5.04 8.42
N LYS A 12 6.00 5.10 9.75
CA LYS A 12 4.90 5.48 10.65
C LYS A 12 4.47 6.94 10.47
N VAL A 13 5.41 7.84 10.18
CA VAL A 13 5.11 9.24 9.86
C VAL A 13 4.42 9.32 8.50
N TRP A 14 4.96 8.62 7.50
CA TRP A 14 4.44 8.64 6.15
C TRP A 14 3.04 8.02 6.01
N LYS A 15 2.65 7.07 6.89
CA LYS A 15 1.36 6.37 6.77
C LYS A 15 0.17 7.35 6.75
N ASP A 16 0.23 8.44 7.51
CA ASP A 16 -0.89 9.37 7.64
C ASP A 16 -1.11 10.12 6.32
N GLU A 17 -0.02 10.50 5.65
CA GLU A 17 -0.07 11.05 4.29
C GLU A 17 -0.59 10.01 3.29
N ALA A 18 -0.10 8.78 3.35
CA ALA A 18 -0.52 7.71 2.45
C ALA A 18 -2.02 7.39 2.56
N PHE A 19 -2.56 7.34 3.77
CA PHE A 19 -3.98 7.11 4.00
C PHE A 19 -4.85 8.32 3.61
N ALA A 20 -4.35 9.55 3.75
CA ALA A 20 -5.07 10.75 3.35
C ALA A 20 -5.35 10.79 1.83
N LEU A 21 -4.46 10.22 1.00
CA LEU A 21 -4.64 10.19 -0.46
C LEU A 21 -5.92 9.46 -0.90
N TRP A 22 -6.33 8.41 -0.16
CA TRP A 22 -7.55 7.66 -0.47
C TRP A 22 -8.80 8.54 -0.45
N THR A 23 -8.90 9.47 0.51
CA THR A 23 -10.09 10.30 0.69
C THR A 23 -9.94 11.68 0.06
N ALA A 24 -8.79 12.33 0.22
CA ALA A 24 -8.54 13.69 -0.23
C ALA A 24 -8.36 13.78 -1.76
N GLU A 25 -7.65 12.83 -2.37
CA GLU A 25 -7.35 12.86 -3.80
C GLU A 25 -8.31 11.96 -4.58
N TRP A 26 -8.41 10.68 -4.21
CA TRP A 26 -9.26 9.76 -4.97
C TRP A 26 -10.74 9.93 -4.61
N GLY A 27 -11.06 10.00 -3.31
CA GLY A 27 -12.43 10.19 -2.82
C GLY A 27 -13.09 11.49 -3.31
N SER A 28 -12.31 12.55 -3.49
CA SER A 28 -12.82 13.85 -3.97
C SER A 28 -13.27 13.85 -5.43
N CYS A 29 -12.88 12.83 -6.21
CA CYS A 29 -13.37 12.63 -7.59
C CYS A 29 -14.84 12.18 -7.65
N TYR A 30 -15.45 11.83 -6.51
CA TYR A 30 -16.81 11.30 -6.43
C TYR A 30 -17.72 12.19 -5.58
N GLU A 31 -19.00 12.24 -5.95
CA GLU A 31 -20.02 12.96 -5.20
C GLU A 31 -20.13 12.46 -3.75
N GLU A 32 -20.45 13.38 -2.84
CA GLU A 32 -20.74 13.05 -1.44
C GLU A 32 -21.92 12.09 -1.34
N GLY A 33 -21.77 11.04 -0.52
CA GLY A 33 -22.78 10.00 -0.37
C GLY A 33 -22.83 8.96 -1.49
N SER A 34 -21.96 9.06 -2.52
CA SER A 34 -21.86 8.02 -3.53
C SER A 34 -21.29 6.71 -2.97
N ALA A 35 -21.71 5.58 -3.54
CA ALA A 35 -21.20 4.26 -3.15
C ALA A 35 -19.68 4.15 -3.38
N SER A 36 -19.15 4.78 -4.43
CA SER A 36 -17.71 4.80 -4.72
C SER A 36 -16.91 5.51 -3.62
N ARG A 37 -17.42 6.65 -3.12
CA ARG A 37 -16.75 7.38 -2.03
C ARG A 37 -16.81 6.62 -0.71
N ALA A 38 -17.96 6.01 -0.41
CA ALA A 38 -18.11 5.16 0.79
C ALA A 38 -17.13 3.96 0.77
N LEU A 39 -16.91 3.34 -0.40
CA LEU A 39 -15.92 2.27 -0.55
C LEU A 39 -14.49 2.75 -0.25
N LEU A 40 -14.11 3.92 -0.75
CA LEU A 40 -12.77 4.48 -0.50
C LEU A 40 -12.57 4.84 0.99
N GLU A 41 -13.62 5.34 1.65
CA GLU A 41 -13.61 5.60 3.09
C GLU A 41 -13.51 4.30 3.91
N GLU A 42 -14.17 3.22 3.48
CA GLU A 42 -14.05 1.90 4.09
C GLU A 42 -12.62 1.35 3.96
N ILE A 43 -12.02 1.42 2.77
CA ILE A 43 -10.64 0.99 2.54
C ILE A 43 -9.68 1.77 3.44
N ALA A 44 -9.79 3.10 3.47
CA ALA A 44 -8.93 3.96 4.25
C ALA A 44 -9.01 3.71 5.77
N SER A 45 -10.16 3.24 6.27
CA SER A 45 -10.40 3.01 7.70
C SER A 45 -10.18 1.57 8.16
N THR A 46 -10.24 0.58 7.26
CA THR A 46 -10.21 -0.84 7.63
C THR A 46 -8.96 -1.58 7.17
N TRP A 47 -8.24 -1.08 6.15
CA TRP A 47 -7.09 -1.79 5.59
C TRP A 47 -5.78 -1.42 6.30
N TYR A 48 -4.80 -2.32 6.21
CA TYR A 48 -3.45 -2.08 6.71
C TYR A 48 -2.51 -1.66 5.58
N LEU A 49 -1.65 -0.69 5.88
CA LEU A 49 -0.51 -0.34 5.03
C LEU A 49 0.67 -1.22 5.43
N VAL A 50 1.15 -2.05 4.52
CA VAL A 50 2.20 -3.04 4.78
C VAL A 50 3.40 -2.78 3.87
N ALA A 51 4.57 -2.66 4.47
CA ALA A 51 5.85 -2.66 3.77
C ALA A 51 6.61 -3.94 4.12
N MET A 52 7.07 -4.68 3.10
CA MET A 52 7.90 -5.88 3.26
C MET A 52 9.16 -5.75 2.42
N VAL A 53 10.27 -6.26 2.93
CA VAL A 53 11.58 -6.24 2.28
C VAL A 53 12.13 -7.66 2.26
N ASP A 54 12.38 -8.20 1.07
CA ASP A 54 13.20 -9.40 0.92
C ASP A 54 14.67 -8.98 0.84
N ASN A 55 15.44 -9.40 1.83
CA ASN A 55 16.87 -9.11 1.88
C ASN A 55 17.69 -10.08 1.00
N ASN A 56 17.09 -11.18 0.54
CA ASN A 56 17.71 -12.10 -0.39
C ASN A 56 17.27 -11.79 -1.83
N TYR A 57 17.97 -10.85 -2.45
CA TYR A 57 17.70 -10.40 -3.82
C TYR A 57 17.73 -11.51 -4.89
N SER A 58 18.31 -12.67 -4.58
CA SER A 58 18.40 -13.81 -5.51
C SER A 58 17.23 -14.78 -5.40
N SER A 59 16.32 -14.61 -4.43
CA SER A 59 15.14 -15.44 -4.24
C SER A 59 13.83 -14.72 -4.61
N ASN A 60 12.85 -15.49 -5.08
CA ASN A 60 11.47 -15.03 -5.29
C ASN A 60 10.57 -15.27 -4.07
N ALA A 61 11.17 -15.45 -2.88
CA ALA A 61 10.47 -15.88 -1.67
C ALA A 61 9.34 -14.93 -1.26
N LEU A 62 9.51 -13.62 -1.52
CA LEU A 62 8.45 -12.64 -1.29
C LEU A 62 7.17 -12.97 -2.10
N PHE A 63 7.30 -13.27 -3.38
CA PHE A 63 6.15 -13.56 -4.24
C PHE A 63 5.53 -14.93 -3.93
N ASP A 64 6.37 -15.92 -3.64
CA ASP A 64 5.92 -17.23 -3.18
C ASP A 64 5.12 -17.13 -1.89
N SER A 65 5.56 -16.30 -0.93
CA SER A 65 4.88 -16.10 0.36
C SER A 65 3.51 -15.44 0.23
N LEU A 66 3.29 -14.66 -0.82
CA LEU A 66 2.01 -14.03 -1.13
C LEU A 66 1.08 -14.94 -1.94
N GLY A 67 1.53 -16.15 -2.28
CA GLY A 67 0.80 -17.06 -3.17
C GLY A 67 0.80 -16.62 -4.64
N ALA A 68 1.57 -15.59 -4.99
CA ALA A 68 1.76 -15.10 -6.36
C ALA A 68 2.81 -15.97 -7.06
N THR A 69 2.46 -17.24 -7.30
CA THR A 69 3.36 -18.24 -7.88
C THR A 69 3.57 -18.09 -9.38
N ASP A 70 2.88 -17.16 -10.05
CA ASP A 70 3.12 -16.87 -11.46
C ASP A 70 2.84 -15.39 -11.81
N ILE A 71 3.91 -14.60 -11.81
CA ILE A 71 3.88 -13.19 -12.26
C ILE A 71 4.24 -13.06 -13.75
N SER A 72 4.49 -14.18 -14.44
CA SER A 72 4.79 -14.16 -15.88
C SER A 72 3.54 -14.01 -16.77
N ALA A 73 2.36 -13.90 -16.15
CA ALA A 73 1.07 -13.78 -16.82
C ALA A 73 0.41 -12.38 -16.72
N ILE A 74 1.13 -11.37 -16.21
CA ILE A 74 0.74 -9.95 -16.26
C ILE A 74 1.72 -9.22 -17.19
#